data_AF-A0A819CYS3-F1
#
_entry.id   AF-A0A819CYS3-F1
#
_cell.length_a   1.000
_cell.length_b   1.000
_cell.length_c   1.000
_cell.angle_alpha   90.00
_cell.angle_beta   90.00
_cell.angle_gamma   90.00
#
_symmetry.space_group_name_H-M   'P 1'
#
loop_
_entity.id
_entity.type
_entity.pdbx_description
1 polymer ?
#
loop_
_entity_poly.entity_id
_entity_poly.type
_entity_poly.pdbx_seq_one_letter_code
_entity_poly.pdbx_strand_id
1 'polypeptide(L)'
;MRLQHCCYVQSVGQIPHYTNKPSSTDFQSEDVEKYVESAILYQNVTQLLQKREEYAVVEDDFGPTLTQMLIRGNKPSFTNLVAACRKFDDEGFINLHLMTTEQSYRHFLKKNISEDDAKAYAFAIAFYTGAYSEMLNLNANIFARRWQRNKATNAENVQVDDNAAMIMYYLIKGLSHINFYWGRVVRYVKLSDKDLKDYKPGEILTWLQFSSSDKGDDKNAKHLKYFKERNTKFIIHSLTGRAIQDYSNCSQDEDEVLFLPHSTFLVCHKEIKDRKNIIYMRQIELGLCKYVVLWVDDHIFHDWWENKEHMEKASTLGTQVNVHFIPKSTTENAVAFLRSPFGQRLKSSNTFRIVTDMNRDNENSPNDAGVRLLYQVRQLGFYQKCLIFTGNAWEGQRKLNKAFQGNQMNDIQVTEDPADLEKFVLFK
;
A
#
# COMPACT_ATOMS: atom_id res chain seq x y z
N MET A 1 10.19 30.37 -0.68
CA MET A 1 10.75 29.83 0.59
C MET A 1 11.00 28.35 0.37
N ARG A 2 12.26 27.92 0.18
CA ARG A 2 12.61 26.51 -0.06
C ARG A 2 12.47 25.76 1.26
N LEU A 3 11.47 24.89 1.37
CA LEU A 3 11.37 23.89 2.44
C LEU A 3 12.49 22.85 2.25
N GLN A 4 13.73 23.24 2.54
CA GLN A 4 14.83 22.32 2.75
C GLN A 4 14.76 21.83 4.20
N HIS A 5 14.60 20.52 4.34
CA HIS A 5 14.73 19.66 5.52
C HIS A 5 13.44 19.08 6.09
N CYS A 6 13.41 17.74 6.07
CA CYS A 6 12.43 16.91 6.75
C CYS A 6 11.27 16.54 5.81
N CYS A 7 11.02 15.26 5.47
CA CYS A 7 9.66 14.89 5.07
C CYS A 7 9.46 13.70 4.10
N TYR A 8 10.49 13.09 3.48
CA TYR A 8 10.24 12.01 2.52
C TYR A 8 9.96 10.65 3.18
N VAL A 9 10.64 10.38 4.30
CA VAL A 9 10.65 9.08 4.95
C VAL A 9 10.53 9.22 6.47
N GLN A 10 9.84 8.28 7.10
CA GLN A 10 9.82 8.09 8.55
C GLN A 10 10.22 6.65 8.85
N SER A 11 11.25 6.46 9.67
CA SER A 11 11.55 5.13 10.19
C SER A 11 10.56 4.75 11.28
N VAL A 12 10.07 3.52 11.18
CA VAL A 12 9.10 2.92 12.10
C VAL A 12 9.80 2.00 13.09
N GLY A 13 10.90 1.39 12.68
CA GLY A 13 11.68 0.47 13.47
C GLY A 13 12.78 -0.18 12.66
N GLN A 14 13.44 -1.13 13.28
CA GLN A 14 14.56 -1.85 12.69
C GLN A 14 14.49 -3.32 13.07
N ILE A 15 15.02 -4.17 12.21
CA ILE A 15 15.26 -5.57 12.54
C ILE A 15 16.71 -5.69 13.04
N PRO A 16 16.93 -6.00 14.33
CA PRO A 16 18.28 -6.12 14.88
C PRO A 16 19.03 -7.24 14.20
N HIS A 17 20.33 -7.03 13.99
CA HIS A 17 21.21 -8.03 13.37
C HIS A 17 20.73 -8.51 11.99
N TYR A 18 19.88 -7.72 11.31
CA TYR A 18 19.59 -7.93 9.90
C TYR A 18 20.89 -7.70 9.12
N THR A 19 21.62 -8.79 8.91
CA THR A 19 22.85 -8.76 8.13
C THR A 19 22.48 -8.41 6.69
N ASN A 20 23.40 -7.74 5.99
CA ASN A 20 23.27 -7.58 4.54
C ASN A 20 22.97 -8.95 3.96
N LYS A 21 21.76 -9.14 3.45
CA LYS A 21 21.38 -10.40 2.80
C LYS A 21 22.42 -10.67 1.71
N PRO A 22 22.91 -11.91 1.60
CA PRO A 22 24.08 -12.23 0.78
C PRO A 22 23.85 -11.95 -0.70
N SER A 23 22.60 -11.86 -1.17
CA SER A 23 22.28 -11.57 -2.56
C SER A 23 21.39 -10.33 -2.75
N SER A 24 21.71 -9.55 -3.78
CA SER A 24 20.87 -8.45 -4.30
C SER A 24 19.55 -8.91 -4.90
N THR A 25 19.26 -10.21 -4.92
CA THR A 25 17.98 -10.79 -5.36
C THR A 25 17.01 -11.07 -4.22
N ASP A 26 17.49 -11.13 -2.97
CA ASP A 26 16.71 -11.66 -1.85
C ASP A 26 15.50 -10.78 -1.51
N PHE A 27 15.51 -9.50 -1.86
CA PHE A 27 14.40 -8.57 -1.66
C PHE A 27 13.10 -8.99 -2.39
N GLN A 28 13.19 -9.87 -3.39
CA GLN A 28 12.03 -10.42 -4.10
C GLN A 28 11.39 -11.60 -3.35
N SER A 29 12.15 -12.29 -2.49
CA SER A 29 11.63 -13.41 -1.70
C SER A 29 10.75 -12.90 -0.56
N GLU A 30 9.66 -13.60 -0.28
CA GLU A 30 8.85 -13.37 0.91
C GLU A 30 9.57 -13.80 2.20
N ASP A 31 10.58 -14.67 2.13
CA ASP A 31 11.32 -15.09 3.33
C ASP A 31 11.94 -13.93 4.10
N VAL A 32 12.20 -12.80 3.42
CA VAL A 32 12.68 -11.58 4.08
C VAL A 32 11.66 -10.97 5.03
N GLU A 33 10.37 -11.29 4.88
CA GLU A 33 9.30 -10.83 5.76
C GLU A 33 9.22 -11.60 7.08
N LYS A 34 9.75 -12.83 7.17
CA LYS A 34 9.83 -13.60 8.43
C LYS A 34 10.54 -12.80 9.52
N TYR A 35 11.55 -12.03 9.11
CA TYR A 35 12.38 -11.24 10.01
C TYR A 35 11.61 -10.11 10.73
N VAL A 36 10.42 -9.74 10.25
CA VAL A 36 9.54 -8.79 10.93
C VAL A 36 9.16 -9.28 12.33
N GLU A 37 9.17 -10.59 12.59
CA GLU A 37 9.00 -11.18 13.94
C GLU A 37 9.96 -10.55 14.97
N SER A 38 11.19 -10.27 14.54
CA SER A 38 12.26 -9.73 15.40
C SER A 38 12.35 -8.20 15.38
N ALA A 39 11.42 -7.50 14.75
CA ALA A 39 11.45 -6.05 14.64
C ALA A 39 11.43 -5.37 16.03
N ILE A 40 12.33 -4.41 16.23
CA ILE A 40 12.32 -3.46 17.35
C ILE A 40 11.81 -2.13 16.82
N LEU A 41 10.70 -1.66 17.37
CA LEU A 41 10.13 -0.38 17.00
C LEU A 41 10.82 0.75 17.75
N TYR A 42 11.09 1.86 17.07
CA TYR A 42 11.65 3.06 17.73
C TYR A 42 10.65 3.71 18.69
N GLN A 43 9.37 3.44 18.47
CA GLN A 43 8.29 3.76 19.39
C GLN A 43 7.45 2.51 19.54
N ASN A 44 6.95 2.21 20.73
CA ASN A 44 6.06 1.05 20.87
C ASN A 44 4.83 1.23 19.97
N VAL A 45 4.13 0.14 19.66
CA VAL A 45 3.03 0.15 18.68
C VAL A 45 1.95 1.17 19.06
N THR A 46 1.62 1.30 20.35
CA THR A 46 0.64 2.28 20.83
C THR A 46 1.08 3.70 20.53
N GLN A 47 2.35 4.04 20.79
CA GLN A 47 2.92 5.36 20.49
C GLN A 47 2.99 5.62 18.98
N LEU A 48 3.31 4.59 18.18
CA LEU A 48 3.31 4.68 16.73
C LEU A 48 1.90 4.97 16.20
N LEU A 49 0.89 4.26 16.71
CA LEU A 49 -0.51 4.48 16.35
C LEU A 49 -1.01 5.84 16.81
N GLN A 50 -0.71 6.27 18.04
CA GLN A 50 -1.02 7.62 18.51
C GLN A 50 -0.39 8.68 17.61
N LYS A 51 0.88 8.51 17.24
CA LYS A 51 1.50 9.39 16.25
C LYS A 51 0.82 9.31 14.90
N ARG A 52 0.45 8.12 14.42
CA ARG A 52 -0.28 7.96 13.17
C ARG A 52 -1.67 8.63 13.22
N GLU A 53 -2.38 8.59 14.34
CA GLU A 53 -3.62 9.34 14.55
C GLU A 53 -3.38 10.86 14.57
N GLU A 54 -2.17 11.31 14.95
CA GLU A 54 -1.74 12.69 14.77
C GLU A 54 -1.41 13.03 13.30
N TYR A 55 -1.24 12.07 12.39
CA TYR A 55 -1.03 12.35 10.97
C TYR A 55 -2.30 12.02 10.17
N ALA A 56 -2.56 12.75 9.09
CA ALA A 56 -3.57 12.28 8.13
C ALA A 56 -2.97 11.13 7.30
N VAL A 57 -3.10 9.90 7.83
CA VAL A 57 -2.69 8.70 7.11
C VAL A 57 -3.72 8.40 6.01
N VAL A 58 -3.26 8.41 4.77
CA VAL A 58 -4.07 8.11 3.56
C VAL A 58 -4.89 6.82 3.73
N GLU A 59 -4.28 5.88 4.43
CA GLU A 59 -4.73 4.51 4.56
C GLU A 59 -5.85 4.30 5.61
N ASP A 60 -6.08 5.25 6.52
CA ASP A 60 -6.94 5.02 7.69
C ASP A 60 -8.24 5.83 7.66
N ASP A 61 -8.15 7.14 7.39
CA ASP A 61 -9.29 8.07 7.51
C ASP A 61 -9.22 9.23 6.49
N PHE A 62 -8.52 9.02 5.38
CA PHE A 62 -8.25 10.11 4.43
C PHE A 62 -9.45 10.51 3.60
N GLY A 63 -10.33 9.57 3.25
CA GLY A 63 -11.60 9.84 2.59
C GLY A 63 -12.48 10.82 3.40
N PRO A 64 -12.81 10.51 4.67
CA PRO A 64 -13.51 11.44 5.56
C PRO A 64 -12.80 12.77 5.76
N THR A 65 -11.49 12.78 5.98
CA THR A 65 -10.70 14.02 6.20
C THR A 65 -10.72 14.93 4.97
N LEU A 66 -10.50 14.38 3.77
CA LEU A 66 -10.62 15.16 2.53
C LEU A 66 -12.04 15.63 2.28
N THR A 67 -13.04 14.77 2.54
CA THR A 67 -14.45 15.14 2.37
C THR A 67 -14.80 16.32 3.27
N GLN A 68 -14.33 16.33 4.53
CA GLN A 68 -14.51 17.47 5.43
C GLN A 68 -13.83 18.75 4.94
N MET A 69 -12.67 18.65 4.29
CA MET A 69 -12.00 19.80 3.69
C MET A 69 -12.74 20.32 2.45
N LEU A 70 -13.36 19.44 1.67
CA LEU A 70 -14.17 19.80 0.51
C LEU A 70 -15.53 20.43 0.90
N ILE A 71 -16.05 20.17 2.11
CA ILE A 71 -17.29 20.81 2.62
C ILE A 71 -17.13 22.34 2.76
N ARG A 72 -15.90 22.85 2.93
CA ARG A 72 -15.64 24.30 2.99
C ARG A 72 -15.48 24.94 1.60
N GLY A 73 -15.42 24.14 0.53
CA GLY A 73 -15.19 24.58 -0.85
C GLY A 73 -16.32 24.17 -1.81
N ASN A 74 -16.01 24.17 -3.11
CA ASN A 74 -16.94 23.76 -4.15
C ASN A 74 -17.24 22.25 -4.08
N LYS A 75 -18.49 21.86 -4.38
CA LYS A 75 -18.90 20.45 -4.46
C LYS A 75 -17.97 19.68 -5.41
N PRO A 76 -17.44 18.51 -5.04
CA PRO A 76 -16.61 17.71 -5.94
C PRO A 76 -17.37 17.39 -7.23
N SER A 77 -16.78 17.75 -8.37
CA SER A 77 -17.20 17.35 -9.71
C SER A 77 -16.03 17.43 -10.68
N PHE A 78 -16.15 16.78 -11.85
CA PHE A 78 -15.13 16.88 -12.89
C PHE A 78 -14.86 18.34 -13.31
N THR A 79 -15.92 19.11 -13.54
CA THR A 79 -15.81 20.53 -13.92
C THR A 79 -15.05 21.34 -12.87
N ASN A 80 -15.32 21.11 -11.59
CA ASN A 80 -14.64 21.82 -10.52
C ASN A 80 -13.17 21.38 -10.39
N LEU A 81 -12.86 20.10 -10.59
CA LEU A 81 -11.48 19.61 -10.65
C LEU A 81 -10.69 20.32 -11.76
N VAL A 82 -11.24 20.40 -12.98
CA VAL A 82 -10.58 21.11 -14.09
C VAL A 82 -10.36 22.59 -13.74
N ALA A 83 -11.35 23.25 -13.13
CA ALA A 83 -11.21 24.64 -12.68
C ALA A 83 -10.13 24.83 -11.60
N ALA A 84 -9.96 23.85 -10.70
CA ALA A 84 -8.86 23.85 -9.73
C ALA A 84 -7.50 23.66 -10.39
N CYS A 85 -7.38 22.73 -11.34
CA CYS A 85 -6.13 22.48 -12.07
C CYS A 85 -5.67 23.68 -12.89
N ARG A 86 -6.61 24.44 -13.51
CA ARG A 86 -6.34 25.69 -14.25
C ARG A 86 -5.64 26.78 -13.43
N LYS A 87 -5.65 26.70 -12.10
CA LYS A 87 -4.90 27.64 -11.26
C LYS A 87 -3.41 27.34 -11.20
N PHE A 88 -3.02 26.13 -11.59
CA PHE A 88 -1.65 25.64 -11.55
C PHE A 88 -1.05 25.46 -12.94
N ASP A 89 -1.88 25.46 -13.98
CA ASP A 89 -1.50 25.05 -15.32
C ASP A 89 -2.16 25.92 -16.39
N ASP A 90 -1.52 26.02 -17.56
CA ASP A 90 -2.04 26.78 -18.69
C ASP A 90 -3.03 25.97 -19.54
N GLU A 91 -3.82 26.67 -20.38
CA GLU A 91 -4.85 26.00 -21.19
C GLU A 91 -4.27 24.97 -22.17
N GLY A 92 -3.02 25.10 -22.61
CA GLY A 92 -2.38 24.14 -23.51
C GLY A 92 -2.19 22.79 -22.84
N PHE A 93 -1.63 22.77 -21.63
CA PHE A 93 -1.47 21.54 -20.85
C PHE A 93 -2.78 21.01 -20.28
N ILE A 94 -3.72 21.89 -19.87
CA ILE A 94 -5.07 21.46 -19.48
C ILE A 94 -5.74 20.69 -20.63
N ASN A 95 -5.62 21.16 -21.87
CA ASN A 95 -6.14 20.44 -23.03
C ASN A 95 -5.43 19.09 -23.24
N LEU A 96 -4.12 19.01 -23.01
CA LEU A 96 -3.40 17.73 -23.06
C LEU A 96 -3.94 16.74 -22.02
N HIS A 97 -4.15 17.18 -20.77
CA HIS A 97 -4.75 16.34 -19.72
C HIS A 97 -6.16 15.85 -20.08
N LEU A 98 -6.97 16.71 -20.70
CA LEU A 98 -8.30 16.34 -21.19
C LEU A 98 -8.23 15.29 -22.31
N MET A 99 -7.28 15.42 -23.25
CA MET A 99 -7.08 14.42 -24.30
C MET A 99 -6.72 13.05 -23.74
N THR A 100 -5.80 12.97 -22.77
CA THR A 100 -5.45 11.72 -22.07
C THR A 100 -6.64 11.15 -21.29
N THR A 101 -7.44 12.04 -20.68
CA THR A 101 -8.66 11.65 -19.93
C THR A 101 -9.65 10.92 -20.84
N GLU A 102 -9.94 11.46 -22.03
CA GLU A 102 -10.88 10.86 -22.98
C GLU A 102 -10.46 9.45 -23.46
N GLN A 103 -9.15 9.16 -23.43
CA GLN A 103 -8.63 7.85 -23.79
C GLN A 103 -8.74 6.83 -22.65
N SER A 104 -8.66 7.28 -21.38
CA SER A 104 -8.42 6.40 -20.22
C SER A 104 -9.63 6.27 -19.28
N TYR A 105 -10.56 7.24 -19.24
CA TYR A 105 -11.67 7.23 -18.27
C TYR A 105 -12.62 6.03 -18.41
N ARG A 106 -12.69 5.42 -19.60
CA ARG A 106 -13.50 4.22 -19.86
C ARG A 106 -13.10 3.03 -18.99
N HIS A 107 -11.87 2.98 -18.49
CA HIS A 107 -11.48 1.96 -17.52
C HIS A 107 -12.33 2.04 -16.25
N PHE A 108 -12.52 3.26 -15.71
CA PHE A 108 -13.30 3.46 -14.48
C PHE A 108 -14.80 3.22 -14.70
N LEU A 109 -15.33 3.55 -15.89
CA LEU A 109 -16.72 3.22 -16.24
C LEU A 109 -16.99 1.71 -16.17
N LYS A 110 -16.05 0.86 -16.63
CA LYS A 110 -16.17 -0.60 -16.54
C LYS A 110 -16.20 -1.11 -15.10
N LYS A 111 -15.75 -0.29 -14.13
CA LYS A 111 -15.83 -0.57 -12.68
C LYS A 111 -17.09 0.03 -12.03
N ASN A 112 -18.11 0.37 -12.81
CA ASN A 112 -19.38 0.96 -12.36
C ASN A 112 -19.23 2.31 -11.65
N ILE A 113 -18.19 3.08 -12.01
CA ILE A 113 -18.01 4.46 -11.55
C ILE A 113 -18.85 5.41 -12.40
N SER A 114 -19.40 6.45 -11.76
CA SER A 114 -20.17 7.48 -12.47
C SER A 114 -19.31 8.16 -13.54
N GLU A 115 -19.92 8.66 -14.63
CA GLU A 115 -19.15 9.28 -15.71
C GLU A 115 -18.35 10.51 -15.23
N ASP A 116 -18.94 11.33 -14.35
CA ASP A 116 -18.28 12.49 -13.76
C ASP A 116 -17.05 12.08 -12.93
N ASP A 117 -17.20 11.11 -12.02
CA ASP A 117 -16.09 10.59 -11.22
C ASP A 117 -15.03 9.90 -12.09
N ALA A 118 -15.44 9.12 -13.08
CA ALA A 118 -14.53 8.40 -13.98
C ALA A 118 -13.62 9.36 -14.74
N LYS A 119 -14.19 10.45 -15.28
CA LYS A 119 -13.44 11.53 -15.92
C LYS A 119 -12.53 12.24 -14.93
N ALA A 120 -13.03 12.53 -13.73
CA ALA A 120 -12.24 13.19 -12.69
C ALA A 120 -11.04 12.34 -12.22
N TYR A 121 -11.20 11.04 -12.06
CA TYR A 121 -10.12 10.11 -11.70
C TYR A 121 -9.03 10.07 -12.75
N ALA A 122 -9.41 9.88 -14.02
CA ALA A 122 -8.45 9.81 -15.11
C ALA A 122 -7.72 11.15 -15.29
N PHE A 123 -8.44 12.27 -15.21
CA PHE A 123 -7.86 13.61 -15.30
C PHE A 123 -6.89 13.91 -14.15
N ALA A 124 -7.23 13.53 -12.91
CA ALA A 124 -6.34 13.76 -11.76
C ALA A 124 -5.01 13.00 -11.90
N ILE A 125 -5.03 11.78 -12.45
CA ILE A 125 -3.81 10.99 -12.71
C ILE A 125 -3.00 11.60 -13.86
N ALA A 126 -3.66 11.97 -14.96
CA ALA A 126 -3.00 12.67 -16.07
C ALA A 126 -2.37 14.00 -15.63
N PHE A 127 -3.05 14.74 -14.76
CA PHE A 127 -2.55 15.98 -14.16
C PHE A 127 -1.33 15.75 -13.27
N TYR A 128 -1.37 14.73 -12.40
CA TYR A 128 -0.24 14.38 -11.54
C TYR A 128 1.03 14.08 -12.34
N THR A 129 0.89 13.32 -13.42
CA THR A 129 2.02 12.83 -14.24
C THR A 129 2.60 13.88 -15.18
N GLY A 130 1.82 14.88 -15.60
CA GLY A 130 2.26 15.84 -16.62
C GLY A 130 3.20 16.97 -16.18
N ALA A 131 3.43 17.18 -14.87
CA ALA A 131 4.49 18.04 -14.29
C ALA A 131 4.29 18.30 -12.77
N TYR A 132 3.13 17.97 -12.23
CA TYR A 132 2.67 18.48 -10.92
C TYR A 132 2.95 17.56 -9.73
N SER A 133 3.65 16.45 -9.95
CA SER A 133 3.99 15.48 -8.91
C SER A 133 4.74 16.12 -7.74
N GLU A 134 5.68 17.05 -7.98
CA GLU A 134 6.41 17.75 -6.91
C GLU A 134 5.49 18.59 -6.00
N MET A 135 4.57 19.35 -6.61
CA MET A 135 3.61 20.21 -5.89
C MET A 135 2.59 19.38 -5.11
N LEU A 136 2.07 18.31 -5.72
CA LEU A 136 1.12 17.41 -5.07
C LEU A 136 1.79 16.60 -3.95
N ASN A 137 3.05 16.20 -4.12
CA ASN A 137 3.84 15.59 -3.04
C ASN A 137 4.07 16.55 -1.88
N LEU A 138 4.33 17.82 -2.15
CA LEU A 138 4.43 18.85 -1.11
C LEU A 138 3.11 19.00 -0.35
N ASN A 139 1.98 19.11 -1.06
CA ASN A 139 0.67 19.26 -0.44
C ASN A 139 0.23 18.00 0.33
N ALA A 140 0.48 16.81 -0.20
CA ALA A 140 0.22 15.55 0.51
C ALA A 140 1.00 15.48 1.82
N ASN A 141 2.23 15.97 1.82
CA ASN A 141 3.06 16.06 3.02
C ASN A 141 2.53 17.08 4.03
N ILE A 142 2.15 18.28 3.57
CA ILE A 142 1.54 19.31 4.42
C ILE A 142 0.23 18.78 5.00
N PHE A 143 -0.59 18.11 4.21
CA PHE A 143 -1.84 17.50 4.65
C PHE A 143 -1.59 16.46 5.74
N ALA A 144 -0.64 15.55 5.52
CA ALA A 144 -0.24 14.57 6.51
C ALA A 144 0.15 15.25 7.84
N ARG A 145 0.89 16.38 7.81
CA ARG A 145 1.33 17.11 9.02
C ARG A 145 0.27 18.01 9.66
N ARG A 146 -0.60 18.66 8.88
CA ARG A 146 -1.54 19.70 9.37
C ARG A 146 -2.70 19.12 10.18
N TRP A 147 -3.01 17.83 10.01
CA TRP A 147 -4.00 17.13 10.83
C TRP A 147 -3.45 16.63 12.18
N GLN A 148 -2.27 17.09 12.59
CA GLN A 148 -1.80 16.96 13.98
C GLN A 148 -2.81 17.61 14.91
N ARG A 149 -3.62 16.79 15.59
CA ARG A 149 -4.55 17.21 16.65
C ARG A 149 -3.84 17.95 17.80
N ASN A 150 -2.51 17.84 17.89
CA ASN A 150 -1.67 18.57 18.84
C ASN A 150 -1.06 19.83 18.20
N LYS A 151 -1.52 21.00 18.68
CA LYS A 151 -1.13 22.38 18.32
C LYS A 151 0.36 22.75 18.57
N ALA A 152 1.26 21.77 18.70
CA ALA A 152 2.62 22.00 19.20
C ALA A 152 3.66 22.19 18.09
N THR A 153 3.31 22.01 16.82
CA THR A 153 4.20 22.27 15.68
C THR A 153 3.81 23.56 14.97
N ASN A 154 4.80 24.40 14.62
CA ASN A 154 4.66 25.60 13.78
C ASN A 154 4.12 25.32 12.35
N ALA A 155 3.55 24.14 12.09
CA ALA A 155 2.88 23.76 10.85
C ALA A 155 1.53 24.47 10.66
N GLU A 156 1.01 25.14 11.69
CA GLU A 156 -0.26 25.87 11.65
C GLU A 156 -0.31 27.03 10.63
N ASN A 157 0.84 27.51 10.13
CA ASN A 157 0.91 28.66 9.23
C ASN A 157 0.88 28.35 7.73
N VAL A 158 0.79 27.08 7.31
CA VAL A 158 0.68 26.73 5.89
C VAL A 158 -0.71 26.20 5.59
N GLN A 159 -1.55 27.03 4.97
CA GLN A 159 -2.85 26.57 4.46
C GLN A 159 -2.62 25.63 3.27
N VAL A 160 -3.14 24.41 3.36
CA VAL A 160 -3.36 23.54 2.20
C VAL A 160 -4.40 24.24 1.32
N ASP A 161 -4.08 24.42 0.05
CA ASP A 161 -5.01 24.99 -0.93
C ASP A 161 -6.17 24.01 -1.15
N ASP A 162 -7.42 24.49 -1.03
CA ASP A 162 -8.64 23.72 -1.32
C ASP A 162 -8.62 23.11 -2.74
N ASN A 163 -7.95 23.77 -3.69
CA ASN A 163 -7.75 23.24 -5.04
C ASN A 163 -6.86 21.99 -5.02
N ALA A 164 -5.76 22.01 -4.27
CA ALA A 164 -4.86 20.87 -4.12
C ALA A 164 -5.55 19.72 -3.37
N ALA A 165 -6.40 20.02 -2.38
CA ALA A 165 -7.21 19.02 -1.69
C ALA A 165 -8.17 18.29 -2.65
N MET A 166 -8.82 19.02 -3.56
CA MET A 166 -9.68 18.41 -4.60
C MET A 166 -8.90 17.55 -5.59
N ILE A 167 -7.71 17.97 -5.99
CA ILE A 167 -6.84 17.15 -6.86
C ILE A 167 -6.41 15.87 -6.15
N MET A 168 -5.95 15.97 -4.89
CA MET A 168 -5.56 14.80 -4.09
C MET A 168 -6.73 13.83 -3.85
N TYR A 169 -7.94 14.36 -3.68
CA TYR A 169 -9.16 13.57 -3.54
C TYR A 169 -9.39 12.67 -4.74
N TYR A 170 -9.44 13.27 -5.93
CA TYR A 170 -9.69 12.50 -7.16
C TYR A 170 -8.51 11.60 -7.52
N LEU A 171 -7.27 12.01 -7.23
CA LEU A 171 -6.09 11.20 -7.45
C LEU A 171 -6.12 9.91 -6.61
N ILE A 172 -6.34 10.03 -5.29
CA ILE A 172 -6.34 8.84 -4.40
C ILE A 172 -7.52 7.93 -4.70
N LYS A 173 -8.70 8.49 -4.97
CA LYS A 173 -9.84 7.71 -5.42
C LYS A 173 -9.56 6.98 -6.73
N GLY A 174 -9.03 7.66 -7.74
CA GLY A 174 -8.67 7.05 -9.02
C GLY A 174 -7.67 5.91 -8.85
N LEU A 175 -6.60 6.13 -8.08
CA LEU A 175 -5.59 5.11 -7.80
C LEU A 175 -6.16 3.91 -7.03
N SER A 176 -7.15 4.10 -6.15
CA SER A 176 -7.82 3.00 -5.44
C SER A 176 -8.58 2.05 -6.38
N HIS A 177 -8.97 2.53 -7.56
CA HIS A 177 -9.64 1.73 -8.60
C HIS A 177 -8.67 1.07 -9.58
N ILE A 178 -7.38 1.37 -9.49
CA ILE A 178 -6.35 0.73 -10.31
C ILE A 178 -5.84 -0.51 -9.58
N ASN A 179 -5.58 -1.57 -10.36
CA ASN A 179 -5.11 -2.86 -9.86
C ASN A 179 -3.69 -2.77 -9.26
N PHE A 180 -3.37 -3.69 -8.35
CA PHE A 180 -2.04 -3.74 -7.75
C PHE A 180 -1.01 -4.25 -8.77
N TYR A 181 0.15 -3.62 -8.77
CA TYR A 181 1.32 -4.11 -9.48
C TYR A 181 2.23 -4.87 -8.50
N TRP A 182 2.37 -6.17 -8.77
CA TRP A 182 3.26 -7.07 -8.04
C TRP A 182 4.52 -7.29 -8.84
N GLY A 183 5.67 -6.94 -8.27
CA GLY A 183 6.94 -7.18 -8.92
C GLY A 183 7.93 -6.04 -8.82
N ARG A 184 8.98 -6.16 -9.61
CA ARG A 184 10.13 -5.25 -9.54
C ARG A 184 9.82 -3.90 -10.17
N VAL A 185 10.21 -2.83 -9.49
CA VAL A 185 10.25 -1.46 -10.00
C VAL A 185 11.57 -0.78 -9.64
N VAL A 186 11.90 0.29 -10.35
CA VAL A 186 13.11 1.10 -10.16
C VAL A 186 12.74 2.56 -9.99
N ARG A 187 13.42 3.24 -9.07
CA ARG A 187 13.27 4.68 -8.86
C ARG A 187 14.63 5.33 -8.65
N TYR A 188 14.97 6.32 -9.47
CA TYR A 188 16.18 7.12 -9.29
C TYR A 188 15.86 8.39 -8.51
N VAL A 189 16.60 8.68 -7.45
CA VAL A 189 16.41 9.87 -6.60
C VAL A 189 17.73 10.52 -6.22
N LYS A 190 17.68 11.82 -5.93
CA LYS A 190 18.81 12.54 -5.34
C LYS A 190 18.60 12.61 -3.83
N LEU A 191 19.41 11.90 -3.06
CA LEU A 191 19.39 11.93 -1.59
C LEU A 191 20.61 12.67 -1.05
N SER A 192 20.42 13.40 0.05
CA SER A 192 21.55 13.93 0.82
C SER A 192 22.17 12.83 1.69
N ASP A 193 23.41 13.04 2.15
CA ASP A 193 24.05 12.12 3.11
C ASP A 193 23.26 11.97 4.42
N LYS A 194 22.47 12.98 4.78
CA LYS A 194 21.57 12.92 5.92
C LYS A 194 20.44 11.93 5.68
N ASP A 195 19.76 12.02 4.53
CA ASP A 195 18.63 11.14 4.21
C ASP A 195 19.10 9.70 3.94
N LEU A 196 20.28 9.52 3.36
CA LEU A 196 20.89 8.21 3.11
C LEU A 196 21.16 7.39 4.39
N LYS A 197 21.24 8.04 5.56
CA LYS A 197 21.47 7.37 6.85
C LYS A 197 20.24 6.58 7.31
N ASP A 198 19.05 6.94 6.84
CA ASP A 198 17.81 6.24 7.19
C ASP A 198 17.67 4.94 6.38
N TYR A 199 18.34 4.82 5.24
CA TYR A 199 18.30 3.61 4.41
C TYR A 199 19.42 2.64 4.79
N LYS A 200 19.25 1.93 5.90
CA LYS A 200 20.15 0.86 6.35
C LYS A 200 19.46 -0.51 6.21
N PRO A 201 20.19 -1.58 5.84
CA PRO A 201 19.64 -2.93 5.87
C PRO A 201 18.98 -3.25 7.22
N GLY A 202 17.78 -3.83 7.19
CA GLY A 202 16.94 -4.09 8.36
C GLY A 202 16.01 -2.96 8.76
N GLU A 203 16.19 -1.75 8.21
CA GLU A 203 15.33 -0.62 8.52
C GLU A 203 13.93 -0.78 7.90
N ILE A 204 12.90 -0.44 8.68
CA ILE A 204 11.51 -0.39 8.24
C ILE A 204 11.11 1.08 8.07
N LEU A 205 10.86 1.47 6.83
CA LEU A 205 10.68 2.86 6.40
C LEU A 205 9.31 3.08 5.79
N THR A 206 8.64 4.15 6.19
CA THR A 206 7.38 4.62 5.59
C THR A 206 7.65 5.85 4.74
N TRP A 207 7.23 5.84 3.48
CA TRP A 207 7.27 7.02 2.61
C TRP A 207 6.03 7.88 2.79
N LEU A 208 6.18 9.15 3.14
CA LEU A 208 5.05 10.01 3.51
C LEU A 208 4.36 10.72 2.33
N GLN A 209 4.84 10.50 1.11
CA GLN A 209 4.39 11.16 -0.11
C GLN A 209 4.15 10.13 -1.19
N PHE A 210 3.43 10.51 -2.26
CA PHE A 210 3.39 9.67 -3.44
C PHE A 210 4.80 9.47 -3.98
N SER A 211 5.07 8.27 -4.46
CA SER A 211 6.38 7.94 -5.01
C SER A 211 6.21 7.22 -6.33
N SER A 212 6.57 7.92 -7.41
CA SER A 212 6.61 7.38 -8.76
C SER A 212 7.83 6.47 -8.98
N SER A 213 7.64 5.37 -9.69
CA SER A 213 8.69 4.42 -10.06
C SER A 213 8.39 3.89 -11.46
N ASP A 214 9.32 3.15 -12.05
CA ASP A 214 9.17 2.59 -13.39
C ASP A 214 9.36 1.07 -13.33
N LYS A 215 8.59 0.30 -14.10
CA LYS A 215 8.74 -1.17 -14.19
C LYS A 215 10.08 -1.61 -14.81
N GLY A 216 10.82 -0.66 -15.39
CA GLY A 216 11.94 -0.87 -16.29
C GLY A 216 12.99 -1.90 -15.85
N ASP A 217 13.43 -2.67 -16.84
CA ASP A 217 14.69 -3.40 -16.84
C ASP A 217 15.84 -2.40 -17.10
N ASP A 218 16.96 -2.55 -16.39
CA ASP A 218 18.17 -1.74 -16.59
C ASP A 218 18.70 -1.81 -18.04
N LYS A 219 18.26 -2.82 -18.80
CA LYS A 219 18.59 -3.03 -20.21
C LYS A 219 17.82 -2.14 -21.17
N ASN A 220 16.67 -1.60 -20.79
CA ASN A 220 15.83 -0.82 -21.70
C ASN A 220 16.18 0.68 -21.60
N ALA A 221 17.21 1.09 -22.35
CA ALA A 221 17.87 2.38 -22.17
C ALA A 221 16.99 3.63 -22.35
N LYS A 222 15.82 3.50 -22.99
CA LYS A 222 14.86 4.59 -23.24
C LYS A 222 14.13 5.04 -21.97
N HIS A 223 13.67 4.08 -21.17
CA HIS A 223 12.99 4.36 -19.91
C HIS A 223 14.04 4.85 -18.88
N LEU A 224 13.71 5.87 -18.10
CA LEU A 224 14.55 6.47 -17.04
C LEU A 224 15.77 7.32 -17.48
N LYS A 225 15.93 7.63 -18.77
CA LYS A 225 17.09 8.42 -19.25
C LYS A 225 17.30 9.72 -18.46
N TYR A 226 16.21 10.44 -18.17
CA TYR A 226 16.25 11.74 -17.49
C TYR A 226 16.66 11.68 -16.01
N PHE A 227 16.58 10.51 -15.38
CA PHE A 227 16.82 10.37 -13.94
C PHE A 227 18.09 9.59 -13.59
N LYS A 228 18.71 8.93 -14.57
CA LYS A 228 19.91 8.10 -14.37
C LYS A 228 21.07 8.86 -13.73
N GLU A 229 21.17 10.18 -13.86
CA GLU A 229 22.26 10.97 -13.27
C GLU A 229 22.13 11.16 -11.74
N ARG A 230 21.00 10.82 -11.15
CA ARG A 230 20.78 10.96 -9.71
C ARG A 230 21.68 10.00 -8.92
N ASN A 231 22.05 10.40 -7.70
CA ASN A 231 23.09 9.71 -6.89
C ASN A 231 22.61 8.41 -6.21
N THR A 232 21.32 8.10 -6.27
CA THR A 232 20.73 6.93 -5.61
C THR A 232 19.72 6.25 -6.52
N LYS A 233 19.76 4.93 -6.54
CA LYS A 233 18.82 4.05 -7.23
C LYS A 233 18.15 3.13 -6.20
N PHE A 234 16.82 3.20 -6.13
CA PHE A 234 16.00 2.22 -5.44
C PHE A 234 15.62 1.10 -6.40
N ILE A 235 15.74 -0.14 -5.94
CA ILE A 235 15.19 -1.33 -6.57
C ILE A 235 14.20 -1.92 -5.59
N ILE A 236 12.93 -1.98 -5.99
CA ILE A 236 11.82 -2.24 -5.08
C ILE A 236 11.02 -3.43 -5.59
N HIS A 237 10.68 -4.36 -4.71
CA HIS A 237 9.62 -5.32 -4.97
C HIS A 237 8.30 -4.73 -4.45
N SER A 238 7.43 -4.32 -5.37
CA SER A 238 6.12 -3.72 -5.12
C SER A 238 5.07 -4.79 -4.81
N LEU A 239 4.19 -4.49 -3.86
CA LEU A 239 3.00 -5.28 -3.53
C LEU A 239 1.70 -4.50 -3.72
N THR A 240 1.72 -3.18 -3.56
CA THR A 240 0.53 -2.34 -3.69
C THR A 240 0.75 -1.10 -4.57
N GLY A 241 1.87 -0.98 -5.28
CA GLY A 241 2.04 0.05 -6.31
C GLY A 241 0.95 -0.04 -7.38
N ARG A 242 0.60 1.08 -8.01
CA ARG A 242 -0.43 1.16 -9.07
C ARG A 242 0.23 1.42 -10.42
N ALA A 243 0.04 0.54 -11.39
CA ALA A 243 0.51 0.77 -12.75
C ALA A 243 -0.38 1.84 -13.42
N ILE A 244 0.18 3.01 -13.69
CA ILE A 244 -0.57 4.18 -14.18
C ILE A 244 -0.18 4.62 -15.59
N GLN A 245 0.62 3.84 -16.30
CA GLN A 245 1.05 4.14 -17.67
C GLN A 245 -0.11 4.55 -18.58
N ASP A 246 -1.22 3.80 -18.57
CA ASP A 246 -2.38 4.05 -19.44
C ASP A 246 -3.15 5.34 -19.14
N TYR A 247 -2.84 6.00 -18.02
CA TYR A 247 -3.47 7.24 -17.54
C TYR A 247 -2.49 8.41 -17.52
N SER A 248 -1.23 8.15 -17.86
CA SER A 248 -0.14 9.12 -17.77
C SER A 248 0.00 9.92 -19.05
N ASN A 249 0.29 11.21 -18.93
CA ASN A 249 0.68 12.04 -20.07
C ASN A 249 2.05 11.64 -20.66
N CYS A 250 2.83 10.85 -19.92
CA CYS A 250 4.18 10.40 -20.29
C CYS A 250 4.21 8.92 -20.68
N SER A 251 3.05 8.32 -21.04
CA SER A 251 2.87 6.89 -21.28
C SER A 251 3.81 6.27 -22.34
N GLN A 252 4.32 7.09 -23.26
CA GLN A 252 5.27 6.68 -24.29
C GLN A 252 6.71 6.50 -23.79
N ASP A 253 7.05 7.16 -22.68
CA ASP A 253 8.42 7.23 -22.14
C ASP A 253 8.59 6.48 -20.81
N GLU A 254 7.51 6.27 -20.06
CA GLU A 254 7.54 5.68 -18.71
C GLU A 254 6.49 4.58 -18.54
N ASP A 255 6.90 3.45 -17.97
CA ASP A 255 6.01 2.38 -17.51
C ASP A 255 5.79 2.57 -16.00
N GLU A 256 5.05 3.64 -15.68
CA GLU A 256 5.01 4.20 -14.34
C GLU A 256 4.19 3.35 -13.37
N VAL A 257 4.77 3.09 -12.19
CA VAL A 257 4.11 2.52 -11.03
C VAL A 257 4.16 3.52 -9.88
N LEU A 258 2.98 3.94 -9.41
CA LEU A 258 2.83 4.94 -8.37
C LEU A 258 2.51 4.29 -7.02
N PHE A 259 3.31 4.60 -6.01
CA PHE A 259 3.04 4.26 -4.61
C PHE A 259 2.22 5.35 -3.94
N LEU A 260 1.20 4.95 -3.18
CA LEU A 260 0.43 5.85 -2.34
C LEU A 260 1.27 6.36 -1.15
N PRO A 261 0.95 7.54 -0.60
CA PRO A 261 1.56 7.99 0.65
C PRO A 261 1.32 6.96 1.76
N HIS A 262 2.31 6.83 2.65
CA HIS A 262 2.41 5.86 3.74
C HIS A 262 2.76 4.42 3.35
N SER A 263 3.07 4.18 2.06
CA SER A 263 3.68 2.91 1.64
C SER A 263 4.93 2.59 2.47
N THR A 264 5.00 1.36 2.97
CA THR A 264 6.06 0.92 3.89
C THR A 264 6.97 -0.12 3.27
N PHE A 265 8.27 0.01 3.55
CA PHE A 265 9.33 -0.75 2.91
C PHE A 265 10.32 -1.28 3.95
N LEU A 266 10.74 -2.54 3.78
CA LEU A 266 11.92 -3.08 4.43
C LEU A 266 13.13 -2.85 3.53
N VAL A 267 14.18 -2.23 4.06
CA VAL A 267 15.47 -2.14 3.38
C VAL A 267 16.20 -3.47 3.53
N CYS A 268 16.36 -4.21 2.43
CA CYS A 268 16.94 -5.54 2.44
C CYS A 268 18.46 -5.53 2.23
N HIS A 269 18.94 -4.63 1.37
CA HIS A 269 20.35 -4.56 1.01
C HIS A 269 20.73 -3.16 0.55
N LYS A 270 22.00 -2.78 0.75
CA LYS A 270 22.56 -1.53 0.26
C LYS A 270 23.99 -1.75 -0.20
N GLU A 271 24.30 -1.26 -1.40
CA GLU A 271 25.63 -1.28 -1.98
C GLU A 271 25.95 0.05 -2.69
N ILE A 272 27.22 0.25 -3.02
CA ILE A 272 27.67 1.38 -3.83
C ILE A 272 28.28 0.81 -5.11
N LYS A 273 27.72 1.19 -6.26
CA LYS A 273 28.20 0.79 -7.58
C LYS A 273 28.28 2.02 -8.48
N ASP A 274 29.39 2.19 -9.18
CA ASP A 274 29.61 3.32 -10.10
C ASP A 274 29.35 4.69 -9.45
N ARG A 275 29.80 4.86 -8.19
CA ARG A 275 29.59 6.07 -7.35
C ARG A 275 28.10 6.39 -7.08
N LYS A 276 27.20 5.43 -7.28
CA LYS A 276 25.77 5.53 -6.93
C LYS A 276 25.45 4.59 -5.79
N ASN A 277 24.57 5.04 -4.90
CA ASN A 277 23.97 4.17 -3.90
C ASN A 277 22.89 3.32 -4.57
N ILE A 278 22.95 2.00 -4.41
CA ILE A 278 21.89 1.09 -4.84
C ILE A 278 21.27 0.50 -3.57
N ILE A 279 19.96 0.71 -3.40
CA ILE A 279 19.22 0.31 -2.22
C ILE A 279 18.09 -0.61 -2.66
N TYR A 280 18.11 -1.84 -2.14
CA TYR A 280 17.13 -2.88 -2.44
C TYR A 280 16.10 -2.93 -1.33
N MET A 281 14.83 -2.86 -1.70
CA MET A 281 13.73 -2.78 -0.75
C MET A 281 12.59 -3.72 -1.14
N ARG A 282 11.89 -4.23 -0.16
CA ARG A 282 10.63 -4.94 -0.35
C ARG A 282 9.51 -4.11 0.29
N GLN A 283 8.43 -3.86 -0.45
CA GLN A 283 7.24 -3.30 0.16
C GLN A 283 6.65 -4.33 1.13
N ILE A 284 6.29 -3.90 2.35
CA ILE A 284 5.73 -4.78 3.37
C ILE A 284 4.46 -4.16 3.97
N GLU A 285 3.48 -5.01 4.27
CA GLU A 285 2.23 -4.62 4.89
C GLU A 285 2.27 -4.96 6.37
N LEU A 286 2.31 -3.92 7.21
CA LEU A 286 2.48 -4.04 8.65
C LEU A 286 1.16 -4.09 9.42
N GLY A 287 0.03 -4.04 8.71
CA GLY A 287 -1.29 -3.97 9.32
C GLY A 287 -1.40 -2.82 10.30
N LEU A 288 -0.89 -1.63 9.97
CA LEU A 288 -1.03 -0.43 10.82
C LEU A 288 -2.40 0.22 10.69
N CYS A 289 -3.21 -0.27 9.74
CA CYS A 289 -4.48 0.34 9.42
C CYS A 289 -5.64 -0.15 10.30
N LYS A 290 -6.79 0.51 10.21
CA LYS A 290 -8.01 0.13 10.93
C LYS A 290 -8.55 -1.22 10.46
N TYR A 291 -8.74 -1.40 9.16
CA TYR A 291 -9.30 -2.62 8.58
C TYR A 291 -8.19 -3.46 7.96
N VAL A 292 -7.95 -4.64 8.52
CA VAL A 292 -6.80 -5.47 8.17
C VAL A 292 -7.24 -6.91 7.93
N VAL A 293 -6.76 -7.49 6.84
CA VAL A 293 -6.93 -8.90 6.51
C VAL A 293 -5.56 -9.54 6.38
N LEU A 294 -5.25 -10.51 7.23
CA LEU A 294 -4.13 -11.43 6.99
C LEU A 294 -4.65 -12.52 6.05
N TRP A 295 -4.08 -12.61 4.84
CA TRP A 295 -4.47 -13.62 3.86
C TRP A 295 -3.31 -14.58 3.64
N VAL A 296 -3.54 -15.87 3.86
CA VAL A 296 -2.53 -16.91 3.71
C VAL A 296 -2.89 -17.90 2.60
N ASP A 297 -2.11 -17.91 1.54
CA ASP A 297 -2.39 -18.68 0.31
C ASP A 297 -1.09 -18.88 -0.49
N ASP A 298 -0.83 -20.08 -0.97
CA ASP A 298 0.46 -20.49 -1.54
C ASP A 298 0.84 -19.77 -2.83
N HIS A 299 -0.14 -19.20 -3.52
CA HIS A 299 0.05 -18.49 -4.78
C HIS A 299 -0.18 -16.98 -4.68
N ILE A 300 -0.35 -16.43 -3.47
CA ILE A 300 -0.78 -15.04 -3.25
C ILE A 300 0.10 -13.93 -3.87
N PHE A 301 1.33 -14.22 -4.26
CA PHE A 301 2.23 -13.25 -4.92
C PHE A 301 2.32 -13.44 -6.43
N HIS A 302 1.61 -14.41 -7.00
CA HIS A 302 1.58 -14.64 -8.44
C HIS A 302 0.49 -13.82 -9.11
N ASP A 303 0.80 -13.23 -10.26
CA ASP A 303 -0.16 -12.41 -11.01
C ASP A 303 -1.40 -13.19 -11.49
N TRP A 304 -1.27 -14.51 -11.63
CA TRP A 304 -2.35 -15.42 -12.05
C TRP A 304 -3.16 -15.98 -10.88
N TRP A 305 -2.88 -15.58 -9.64
CA TRP A 305 -3.61 -16.04 -8.46
C TRP A 305 -5.08 -15.64 -8.53
N GLU A 306 -5.96 -16.64 -8.47
CA GLU A 306 -7.38 -16.53 -8.76
C GLU A 306 -8.14 -15.59 -7.82
N ASN A 307 -7.68 -15.49 -6.57
CA ASN A 307 -8.35 -14.68 -5.55
C ASN A 307 -7.88 -13.22 -5.52
N LYS A 308 -6.94 -12.82 -6.41
CA LYS A 308 -6.41 -11.45 -6.49
C LYS A 308 -7.52 -10.42 -6.70
N GLU A 309 -8.55 -10.75 -7.48
CA GLU A 309 -9.68 -9.86 -7.76
C GLU A 309 -10.43 -9.46 -6.47
N HIS A 310 -10.55 -10.36 -5.49
CA HIS A 310 -11.19 -10.05 -4.22
C HIS A 310 -10.42 -8.98 -3.42
N MET A 311 -9.09 -9.06 -3.42
CA MET A 311 -8.23 -8.04 -2.80
C MET A 311 -8.34 -6.70 -3.52
N GLU A 312 -8.32 -6.70 -4.84
CA GLU A 312 -8.44 -5.49 -5.65
C GLU A 312 -9.80 -4.83 -5.45
N LYS A 313 -10.89 -5.61 -5.48
CA LYS A 313 -12.26 -5.13 -5.21
C LYS A 313 -12.38 -4.53 -3.81
N ALA A 314 -11.78 -5.15 -2.80
CA ALA A 314 -11.74 -4.59 -1.45
C ALA A 314 -10.96 -3.28 -1.37
N SER A 315 -9.86 -3.14 -2.12
CA SER A 315 -9.11 -1.89 -2.20
C SER A 315 -9.91 -0.73 -2.81
N THR A 316 -10.87 -1.04 -3.71
CA THR A 316 -11.75 -0.03 -4.30
C THR A 316 -12.79 0.55 -3.33
N LEU A 317 -13.03 -0.12 -2.19
CA LEU A 317 -13.87 0.42 -1.12
C LEU A 317 -13.21 1.58 -0.37
N GLY A 318 -11.94 1.91 -0.67
CA GLY A 318 -11.06 2.85 0.04
C GLY A 318 -11.58 4.29 0.25
N THR A 319 -12.81 4.58 -0.15
CA THR A 319 -13.52 5.83 0.17
C THR A 319 -14.45 5.70 1.38
N GLN A 320 -14.83 4.47 1.76
CA GLN A 320 -15.70 4.14 2.90
C GLN A 320 -15.01 3.20 3.90
N VAL A 321 -14.26 2.21 3.41
CA VAL A 321 -13.48 1.25 4.21
C VAL A 321 -12.19 0.95 3.44
N ASN A 322 -11.04 1.40 3.94
CA ASN A 322 -9.76 1.06 3.33
C ASN A 322 -9.20 -0.23 3.96
N VAL A 323 -9.24 -1.31 3.19
CA VAL A 323 -8.80 -2.64 3.65
C VAL A 323 -7.34 -2.85 3.28
N HIS A 324 -6.49 -3.08 4.28
CA HIS A 324 -5.10 -3.48 4.08
C HIS A 324 -4.97 -4.99 4.16
N PHE A 325 -4.33 -5.56 3.15
CA PHE A 325 -4.04 -6.99 3.10
C PHE A 325 -2.60 -7.24 3.52
N ILE A 326 -2.41 -8.25 4.35
CA ILE A 326 -1.10 -8.76 4.74
C ILE A 326 -0.98 -10.13 4.07
N PRO A 327 -0.47 -10.18 2.82
CA PRO A 327 -0.35 -11.43 2.09
C PRO A 327 0.78 -12.28 2.66
N LYS A 328 0.55 -13.59 2.79
CA LYS A 328 1.57 -14.57 3.19
C LYS A 328 1.41 -15.86 2.40
N SER A 329 2.50 -16.46 1.93
CA SER A 329 2.39 -17.75 1.21
C SER A 329 2.35 -18.97 2.13
N THR A 330 2.91 -18.86 3.34
CA THR A 330 3.06 -19.99 4.26
C THR A 330 2.56 -19.69 5.66
N THR A 331 2.24 -20.77 6.38
CA THR A 331 1.91 -20.74 7.80
C THR A 331 3.04 -20.15 8.62
N GLU A 332 4.29 -20.47 8.28
CA GLU A 332 5.47 -19.95 8.96
C GLU A 332 5.54 -18.42 8.85
N ASN A 333 5.37 -17.87 7.64
CA ASN A 333 5.38 -16.42 7.42
C ASN A 333 4.25 -15.71 8.15
N ALA A 334 3.04 -16.30 8.13
CA ALA A 334 1.89 -15.77 8.84
C ALA A 334 2.09 -15.77 10.36
N VAL A 335 2.62 -16.86 10.92
CA VAL A 335 2.90 -16.99 12.36
C VAL A 335 4.01 -16.04 12.79
N ALA A 336 5.06 -15.88 11.99
CA ALA A 336 6.13 -14.90 12.24
C ALA A 336 5.57 -13.46 12.30
N PHE A 337 4.70 -13.10 11.34
CA PHE A 337 4.00 -11.81 11.39
C PHE A 337 3.15 -11.67 12.66
N LEU A 338 2.34 -12.68 13.00
CA LEU A 338 1.47 -12.64 14.17
C LEU A 338 2.25 -12.50 15.48
N ARG A 339 3.46 -13.07 15.58
CA ARG A 339 4.36 -12.93 16.73
C ARG A 339 5.08 -11.57 16.80
N SER A 340 5.25 -10.90 15.66
CA SER A 340 5.86 -9.56 15.62
C SER A 340 5.07 -8.54 16.46
N PRO A 341 5.70 -7.40 16.86
CA PRO A 341 4.98 -6.32 17.51
C PRO A 341 3.75 -5.85 16.71
N PHE A 342 3.85 -5.86 15.38
CA PHE A 342 2.76 -5.47 14.49
C PHE A 342 1.58 -6.44 14.55
N GLY A 343 1.84 -7.75 14.53
CA GLY A 343 0.80 -8.76 14.65
C GLY A 343 0.15 -8.77 16.03
N GLN A 344 0.95 -8.71 17.10
CA GLN A 344 0.46 -8.75 18.48
C GLN A 344 -0.55 -7.63 18.79
N ARG A 345 -0.39 -6.45 18.17
CA ARG A 345 -1.34 -5.34 18.32
C ARG A 345 -2.76 -5.70 17.84
N LEU A 346 -2.86 -6.58 16.84
CA LEU A 346 -4.12 -6.90 16.18
C LEU A 346 -4.99 -7.87 17.01
N LYS A 347 -4.44 -8.46 18.08
CA LYS A 347 -5.14 -9.39 18.99
C LYS A 347 -6.40 -8.82 19.62
N SER A 348 -6.48 -7.51 19.82
CA SER A 348 -7.67 -6.86 20.38
C SER A 348 -8.49 -6.12 19.32
N SER A 349 -8.09 -6.18 18.04
CA SER A 349 -8.81 -5.51 16.96
C SER A 349 -10.05 -6.31 16.55
N ASN A 350 -11.20 -5.65 16.55
CA ASN A 350 -12.46 -6.20 16.04
C ASN A 350 -12.57 -6.13 14.50
N THR A 351 -11.69 -5.34 13.86
CA THR A 351 -11.59 -5.13 12.41
C THR A 351 -10.36 -5.83 11.83
N PHE A 352 -9.75 -6.76 12.57
CA PHE A 352 -8.77 -7.70 12.04
C PHE A 352 -9.47 -9.02 11.68
N ARG A 353 -9.20 -9.52 10.47
CA ARG A 353 -9.72 -10.78 9.94
C ARG A 353 -8.57 -11.63 9.41
N ILE A 354 -8.74 -12.96 9.43
CA ILE A 354 -7.77 -13.91 8.88
C ILE A 354 -8.47 -14.76 7.82
N VAL A 355 -7.90 -14.83 6.62
CA VAL A 355 -8.34 -15.71 5.54
C VAL A 355 -7.21 -16.68 5.23
N THR A 356 -7.56 -17.94 5.00
CA THR A 356 -6.61 -18.94 4.52
C THR A 356 -7.31 -19.92 3.59
N ASP A 357 -6.57 -20.46 2.62
CA ASP A 357 -7.04 -21.64 1.92
C ASP A 357 -6.80 -22.91 2.76
N MET A 358 -7.72 -23.87 2.65
CA MET A 358 -7.62 -25.18 3.29
C MET A 358 -6.43 -25.99 2.76
N ASN A 359 -6.22 -25.94 1.45
CA ASN A 359 -5.31 -26.76 0.69
C ASN A 359 -4.18 -25.89 0.11
N ARG A 360 -2.95 -26.03 0.64
CA ARG A 360 -1.81 -25.21 0.20
C ARG A 360 -0.62 -26.12 -0.15
N ASP A 361 -0.27 -26.22 -1.42
CA ASP A 361 0.69 -27.21 -1.93
C ASP A 361 2.13 -26.93 -1.49
N ASN A 362 2.43 -25.68 -1.15
CA ASN A 362 3.74 -25.28 -0.61
C ASN A 362 3.97 -25.68 0.87
N GLU A 363 3.00 -26.33 1.51
CA GLU A 363 3.06 -26.73 2.92
C GLU A 363 3.43 -28.21 3.09
N ASN A 364 4.11 -28.55 4.21
CA ASN A 364 4.47 -29.94 4.52
C ASN A 364 3.26 -30.89 4.59
N SER A 365 2.11 -30.38 5.03
CA SER A 365 0.82 -31.08 4.96
C SER A 365 -0.16 -30.20 4.19
N PRO A 366 -0.30 -30.41 2.86
CA PRO A 366 -1.08 -29.52 2.02
C PRO A 366 -2.57 -29.51 2.36
N ASN A 367 -3.13 -30.70 2.59
CA ASN A 367 -4.58 -30.92 2.65
C ASN A 367 -5.29 -30.36 3.89
N ASP A 368 -4.57 -29.89 4.90
CA ASP A 368 -5.14 -29.33 6.13
C ASP A 368 -4.42 -28.05 6.57
N ALA A 369 -3.70 -27.42 5.64
CA ALA A 369 -2.86 -26.27 5.90
C ALA A 369 -3.65 -25.12 6.55
N GLY A 370 -4.86 -24.82 6.06
CA GLY A 370 -5.71 -23.77 6.64
C GLY A 370 -6.08 -24.04 8.10
N VAL A 371 -6.45 -25.29 8.42
CA VAL A 371 -6.78 -25.71 9.80
C VAL A 371 -5.56 -25.63 10.70
N ARG A 372 -4.39 -26.10 10.24
CA ARG A 372 -3.15 -26.05 11.01
C ARG A 372 -2.70 -24.62 11.30
N LEU A 373 -2.85 -23.71 10.34
CA LEU A 373 -2.60 -22.29 10.55
C LEU A 373 -3.52 -21.75 11.63
N LEU A 374 -4.84 -21.92 11.50
CA LEU A 374 -5.79 -21.38 12.48
C LEU A 374 -5.56 -21.97 13.88
N TYR A 375 -5.09 -23.22 13.97
CA TYR A 375 -4.74 -23.81 15.26
C TYR A 375 -3.59 -23.02 15.91
N GLN A 376 -2.53 -22.72 15.16
CA GLN A 376 -1.41 -21.89 15.65
C GLN A 376 -1.85 -20.46 15.99
N VAL A 377 -2.74 -19.87 15.18
CA VAL A 377 -3.36 -18.55 15.44
C VAL A 377 -4.05 -18.54 16.81
N ARG A 378 -4.84 -19.58 17.12
CA ARG A 378 -5.53 -19.72 18.42
C ARG A 378 -4.54 -19.97 19.57
N GLN A 379 -3.49 -20.76 19.36
CA GLN A 379 -2.40 -20.95 20.35
C GLN A 379 -1.67 -19.63 20.67
N LEU A 380 -1.55 -18.74 19.69
CA LEU A 380 -1.02 -17.40 19.91
C LEU A 380 -2.00 -16.46 20.62
N GLY A 381 -3.25 -16.87 20.86
CA GLY A 381 -4.27 -16.07 21.55
C GLY A 381 -5.04 -15.09 20.65
N PHE A 382 -5.03 -15.29 19.34
CA PHE A 382 -5.86 -14.52 18.41
C PHE A 382 -7.22 -15.21 18.29
N TYR A 383 -8.30 -14.51 18.63
CA TYR A 383 -9.69 -15.00 18.59
C TYR A 383 -10.56 -14.24 17.59
N GLN A 384 -9.93 -13.58 16.61
CA GLN A 384 -10.62 -12.85 15.55
C GLN A 384 -11.44 -13.78 14.64
N LYS A 385 -12.35 -13.14 13.88
CA LYS A 385 -13.05 -13.77 12.76
C LYS A 385 -12.03 -14.33 11.77
N CYS A 386 -12.17 -15.61 11.47
CA CYS A 386 -11.35 -16.35 10.53
C CYS A 386 -12.25 -17.00 9.47
N LEU A 387 -11.75 -17.10 8.25
CA LEU A 387 -12.40 -17.83 7.16
C LEU A 387 -11.39 -18.81 6.54
N ILE A 388 -11.81 -20.06 6.41
CA ILE A 388 -11.13 -21.05 5.60
C ILE A 388 -11.91 -21.21 4.28
N PHE A 389 -11.25 -20.86 3.18
CA PHE A 389 -11.75 -21.12 1.85
C PHE A 389 -11.36 -22.54 1.41
N THR A 390 -12.22 -23.23 0.66
CA THR A 390 -12.00 -24.62 0.27
C THR A 390 -12.88 -24.99 -0.93
N GLY A 391 -12.43 -25.94 -1.75
CA GLY A 391 -13.28 -26.54 -2.80
C GLY A 391 -14.33 -27.54 -2.28
N ASN A 392 -14.34 -27.83 -0.97
CA ASN A 392 -15.34 -28.68 -0.33
C ASN A 392 -15.56 -28.25 1.13
N ALA A 393 -16.65 -27.55 1.40
CA ALA A 393 -16.95 -26.99 2.71
C ALA A 393 -17.21 -28.08 3.77
N TRP A 394 -17.89 -29.17 3.40
CA TRP A 394 -18.19 -30.27 4.33
C TRP A 394 -16.91 -30.96 4.84
N GLU A 395 -16.00 -31.29 3.93
CA GLU A 395 -14.72 -31.92 4.26
C GLU A 395 -13.83 -30.96 5.06
N GLY A 396 -13.85 -29.67 4.68
CA GLY A 396 -13.14 -28.64 5.43
C GLY A 396 -13.66 -28.51 6.87
N GLN A 397 -14.97 -28.51 7.06
CA GLN A 397 -15.60 -28.47 8.39
C GLN A 397 -15.26 -29.72 9.20
N ARG A 398 -15.22 -30.91 8.57
CA ARG A 398 -14.82 -32.16 9.22
C ARG A 398 -13.38 -32.10 9.73
N LYS A 399 -12.44 -31.56 8.94
CA LYS A 399 -11.04 -31.36 9.35
C LYS A 399 -10.94 -30.36 10.51
N LEU A 400 -11.70 -29.26 10.45
CA LEU A 400 -11.75 -28.26 11.52
C LEU A 400 -12.23 -28.88 12.83
N ASN A 401 -13.35 -29.61 12.82
CA ASN A 401 -13.92 -30.28 13.99
C ASN A 401 -12.96 -31.31 14.62
N LYS A 402 -12.09 -31.92 13.82
CA LYS A 402 -11.07 -32.87 14.31
C LYS A 402 -9.93 -32.17 15.04
N ALA A 403 -9.55 -30.96 14.60
CA ALA A 403 -8.40 -30.23 15.13
C ALA A 403 -8.74 -29.35 16.36
N PHE A 404 -9.98 -28.89 16.47
CA PHE A 404 -10.41 -27.97 17.52
C PHE A 404 -11.42 -28.62 18.48
N GLN A 405 -11.38 -28.20 19.74
CA GLN A 405 -12.34 -28.63 20.77
C GLN A 405 -12.95 -27.40 21.47
N GLY A 406 -14.27 -27.44 21.70
CA GLY A 406 -15.00 -26.41 22.44
C GLY A 406 -14.91 -25.02 21.81
N ASN A 407 -14.70 -24.00 22.63
CA ASN A 407 -14.81 -22.59 22.24
C ASN A 407 -13.72 -22.10 21.27
N GLN A 408 -12.69 -22.91 20.97
CA GLN A 408 -11.63 -22.52 20.04
C GLN A 408 -12.10 -22.42 18.58
N MET A 409 -13.23 -23.06 18.26
CA MET A 409 -13.88 -22.98 16.95
C MET A 409 -14.69 -21.70 16.73
N ASN A 410 -14.98 -20.95 17.79
CA ASN A 410 -15.79 -19.75 17.66
C ASN A 410 -15.14 -18.79 16.67
N ASP A 411 -15.99 -18.15 15.87
CA ASP A 411 -15.59 -17.18 14.85
C ASP A 411 -14.70 -17.75 13.72
N ILE A 412 -14.72 -19.07 13.48
CA ILE A 412 -14.13 -19.70 12.29
C ILE A 412 -15.25 -20.13 11.34
N GLN A 413 -15.27 -19.56 10.14
CA GLN A 413 -16.14 -19.97 9.04
C GLN A 413 -15.37 -20.85 8.06
N VAL A 414 -16.00 -21.92 7.55
CA VAL A 414 -15.51 -22.69 6.41
C VAL A 414 -16.49 -22.50 5.28
N THR A 415 -16.02 -22.12 4.09
CA THR A 415 -16.90 -21.90 2.93
C THR A 415 -16.22 -22.29 1.62
N GLU A 416 -17.05 -22.66 0.66
CA GLU A 416 -16.69 -22.86 -0.75
C GLU A 416 -17.31 -21.78 -1.65
N ASP A 417 -18.09 -20.85 -1.09
CA ASP A 417 -18.78 -19.79 -1.82
C ASP A 417 -17.89 -18.53 -1.90
N PRO A 418 -17.47 -18.10 -3.10
CA PRO A 418 -16.72 -16.86 -3.29
C PRO A 418 -17.46 -15.61 -2.79
N ALA A 419 -18.80 -15.62 -2.75
CA ALA A 419 -19.58 -14.49 -2.23
C ALA A 419 -19.41 -14.31 -0.71
N ASP A 420 -19.19 -15.41 0.03
CA ASP A 420 -18.88 -15.35 1.45
C ASP A 420 -17.47 -14.82 1.69
N LEU A 421 -16.50 -15.30 0.91
CA LEU A 421 -15.13 -14.78 0.92
C LEU A 421 -15.13 -13.27 0.65
N GLU A 422 -15.87 -12.83 -0.37
CA GLU A 422 -16.01 -11.41 -0.70
C GLU A 422 -16.58 -10.61 0.47
N LYS A 423 -17.76 -10.98 1.01
CA LYS A 423 -18.35 -10.27 2.17
C LYS A 423 -17.38 -10.22 3.34
N PHE A 424 -16.64 -11.32 3.54
CA PHE A 424 -15.65 -11.44 4.60
C PHE A 424 -14.46 -10.48 4.42
N VAL A 425 -13.91 -10.30 3.21
CA VAL A 425 -12.81 -9.35 3.00
C VAL A 425 -13.28 -7.90 2.87
N LEU A 426 -14.53 -7.67 2.47
CA LEU A 426 -15.15 -6.34 2.33
C LEU A 426 -15.70 -5.77 3.65
N PHE A 427 -15.62 -6.51 4.76
CA PHE A 427 -16.20 -6.11 6.05
C PHE A 427 -17.71 -5.85 6.02
N LYS A 428 -18.44 -6.59 5.17
CA LYS A 428 -19.90 -6.50 5.05
C LYS A 428 -20.63 -7.55 5.88
#